data_AF-A0A1H2RZE9-F1
#
_entry.id   AF-A0A1H2RZE9-F1
#
_cell.length_a   1.000
_cell.length_b   1.000
_cell.length_c   1.000
_cell.angle_alpha   90.00
_cell.angle_beta   90.00
_cell.angle_gamma   90.00
#
_symmetry.space_group_name_H-M   'P 1'
#
loop_
_entity.id
_entity.type
_entity.pdbx_description
1 polymer ?
#
loop_
_entity_poly.entity_id
_entity_poly.type
_entity_poly.pdbx_seq_one_letter_code
_entity_poly.pdbx_strand_id
1 'polypeptide(L)'
;MGMFDSLHIELDGRDLEIQTKRFDCILGNYHPGDWIGGVPSGIRVYFDVLKLDASGALVYGTHAEHARTLTLFVVFAQGVFVEYQVRDGELAPEAIERTLLELQERWSDSARLLGFLVEALRARQQRIRALGHRLGRVSSVVRNARRLRAGETLGGVRGLIHEEERKLADGEDPLEVVAWVLDDETGGWGLWGDGISPDPLDDYRL
;
A
#
# COMPACT_ATOMS: atom_id res chain seq x y z
N MET A 1 25.09 -8.83 3.17
CA MET A 1 23.64 -8.91 2.86
C MET A 1 23.40 -8.06 1.62
N GLY A 2 22.75 -8.60 0.59
CA GLY A 2 22.43 -7.85 -0.62
C GLY A 2 21.26 -6.89 -0.39
N MET A 3 21.20 -5.82 -1.17
CA MET A 3 20.06 -4.91 -1.21
C MET A 3 19.02 -5.52 -2.17
N PHE A 4 17.81 -5.79 -1.71
CA PHE A 4 16.74 -6.42 -2.49
C PHE A 4 15.48 -5.59 -2.40
N ASP A 5 14.75 -5.49 -3.50
CA ASP A 5 13.38 -5.00 -3.46
C ASP A 5 12.44 -6.16 -3.14
N SER A 6 11.32 -5.85 -2.50
CA SER A 6 10.33 -6.84 -2.06
C SER A 6 8.99 -6.59 -2.74
N LEU A 7 8.42 -7.66 -3.30
CA LEU A 7 7.08 -7.68 -3.88
C LEU A 7 6.15 -8.43 -2.92
N HIS A 8 5.05 -7.80 -2.53
CA HIS A 8 4.04 -8.39 -1.66
C HIS A 8 2.93 -9.01 -2.52
N ILE A 9 2.67 -10.31 -2.29
CA ILE A 9 1.59 -11.05 -2.94
C ILE A 9 0.72 -11.73 -1.89
N GLU A 10 -0.56 -11.92 -2.20
CA GLU A 10 -1.45 -12.72 -1.37
C GLU A 10 -1.42 -14.17 -1.86
N LEU A 11 -1.11 -15.09 -0.94
CA LEU A 11 -1.13 -16.52 -1.18
C LEU A 11 -1.82 -17.22 -0.01
N ASP A 12 -2.84 -18.03 -0.31
CA ASP A 12 -3.61 -18.77 0.70
C ASP A 12 -4.14 -17.88 1.86
N GLY A 13 -4.54 -16.63 1.53
CA GLY A 13 -5.05 -15.64 2.48
C GLY A 13 -3.98 -14.99 3.36
N ARG A 14 -2.70 -15.12 3.00
CA ARG A 14 -1.57 -14.52 3.71
C ARG A 14 -0.77 -13.62 2.77
N ASP A 15 -0.28 -12.53 3.32
CA ASP A 15 0.70 -11.69 2.62
C ASP A 15 2.08 -12.37 2.65
N LEU A 16 2.70 -12.46 1.48
CA LEU A 16 3.97 -13.12 1.27
C LEU A 16 4.95 -12.16 0.59
N GLU A 17 6.09 -11.94 1.25
CA GLU A 17 7.17 -11.08 0.76
C GLU A 17 8.10 -11.84 -0.19
N ILE A 18 8.15 -11.43 -1.46
CA ILE A 18 9.04 -11.99 -2.49
C ILE A 18 10.22 -11.05 -2.73
N GLN A 19 11.41 -11.46 -2.31
CA GLN A 19 12.63 -10.68 -2.57
C GLN A 19 13.14 -10.85 -4.00
N THR A 20 13.42 -9.73 -4.66
CA THR A 20 13.89 -9.67 -6.04
C THR A 20 15.11 -8.74 -6.19
N LYS A 21 16.05 -9.15 -7.05
CA LYS A 21 17.23 -8.35 -7.45
C LYS A 21 17.04 -7.60 -8.76
N ARG A 22 15.82 -7.59 -9.32
CA ARG A 22 15.60 -7.21 -10.72
C ARG A 22 15.62 -5.71 -10.99
N PHE A 23 15.51 -4.87 -9.97
CA PHE A 23 15.32 -3.42 -10.14
C PHE A 23 16.46 -2.64 -9.49
N ASP A 24 16.27 -1.33 -9.32
CA ASP A 24 17.27 -0.41 -8.77
C ASP A 24 17.72 -0.78 -7.35
N CYS A 25 17.11 -1.80 -6.73
CA CYS A 25 17.47 -2.35 -5.43
C CYS A 25 17.46 -1.26 -4.39
N ILE A 26 16.39 -0.46 -4.33
CA ILE A 26 16.27 0.66 -3.39
C ILE A 26 15.67 0.25 -2.04
N LEU A 27 15.56 -1.06 -1.78
CA LEU A 27 14.84 -1.64 -0.62
C LEU A 27 13.36 -1.26 -0.61
N GLY A 28 12.77 -1.15 -1.81
CA GLY A 28 11.35 -0.85 -1.96
C GLY A 28 10.49 -2.04 -1.57
N ASN A 29 9.36 -1.76 -0.91
CA ASN A 29 8.33 -2.76 -0.60
C ASN A 29 7.08 -2.41 -1.42
N TYR A 30 6.78 -3.24 -2.41
CA TYR A 30 5.80 -2.92 -3.45
C TYR A 30 4.61 -3.86 -3.38
N HIS A 31 3.42 -3.28 -3.39
CA HIS A 31 2.15 -3.97 -3.51
C HIS A 31 1.54 -3.73 -4.90
N PRO A 32 0.53 -4.52 -5.32
CA PRO A 32 -0.25 -4.18 -6.50
C PRO A 32 -0.78 -2.74 -6.42
N GLY A 33 -0.56 -1.97 -7.48
CA GLY A 33 -0.83 -0.53 -7.57
C GLY A 33 0.40 0.36 -7.38
N ASP A 34 1.55 -0.21 -7.01
CA ASP A 34 2.73 0.59 -6.70
C ASP A 34 3.60 0.81 -7.91
N TRP A 35 4.11 2.03 -8.03
CA TRP A 35 5.15 2.36 -8.99
C TRP A 35 6.50 1.86 -8.48
N ILE A 36 7.23 1.17 -9.36
CA ILE A 36 8.53 0.56 -9.08
C ILE A 36 9.61 1.32 -9.84
N GLY A 37 10.56 1.87 -9.09
CA GLY A 37 11.75 2.51 -9.65
C GLY A 37 12.62 1.51 -10.39
N GLY A 38 13.16 1.90 -11.54
CA GLY A 38 14.10 1.09 -12.33
C GLY A 38 13.45 0.12 -13.32
N VAL A 39 12.12 -0.05 -13.30
CA VAL A 39 11.42 -0.90 -14.27
C VAL A 39 11.29 -0.16 -15.62
N PRO A 40 11.70 -0.77 -16.75
CA PRO A 40 11.49 -0.17 -18.07
C PRO A 40 10.02 0.08 -18.39
N SER A 41 9.74 1.10 -19.20
CA SER A 41 8.39 1.39 -19.69
C SER A 41 7.83 0.27 -20.59
N GLY A 42 6.50 0.28 -20.77
CA GLY A 42 5.75 -0.77 -21.47
C GLY A 42 5.28 -1.90 -20.56
N ILE A 43 4.88 -3.01 -21.17
CA ILE A 43 4.44 -4.21 -20.44
C ILE A 43 5.65 -5.15 -20.25
N ARG A 44 5.87 -5.55 -19.00
CA ARG A 44 6.90 -6.51 -18.61
C ARG A 44 6.26 -7.58 -17.76
N VAL A 45 6.52 -8.84 -18.12
CA VAL A 45 6.09 -9.97 -17.31
C VAL A 45 7.34 -10.73 -16.93
N TYR A 46 7.50 -10.95 -15.64
CA TYR A 46 8.60 -11.71 -15.07
C TYR A 46 8.03 -12.95 -14.39
N PHE A 47 8.86 -13.99 -14.29
CA PHE A 47 8.50 -15.18 -13.54
C PHE A 47 9.61 -15.57 -12.58
N ASP A 48 9.23 -16.29 -11.52
CA ASP A 48 10.16 -16.92 -10.58
C ASP A 48 9.55 -18.23 -10.05
N VAL A 49 10.41 -19.13 -9.57
CA VAL A 49 10.00 -20.39 -8.94
C VAL A 49 10.11 -20.24 -7.43
N LEU A 50 8.98 -20.31 -6.75
CA LEU A 50 8.89 -20.23 -5.30
C LEU A 50 8.88 -21.62 -4.69
N LYS A 51 9.63 -21.79 -3.61
CA LYS A 51 9.63 -22.99 -2.78
C LYS A 51 9.12 -22.62 -1.40
N LEU A 52 8.12 -23.36 -0.92
CA LEU A 52 7.48 -23.13 0.36
C LEU A 52 7.69 -24.32 1.28
N ASP A 53 7.90 -24.06 2.56
CA ASP A 53 7.90 -25.07 3.61
C ASP A 53 6.47 -25.51 3.98
N ALA A 54 6.35 -26.43 4.94
CA ALA A 54 5.05 -26.93 5.40
C ALA A 54 4.19 -25.86 6.11
N SER A 55 4.78 -24.74 6.54
CA SER A 55 4.07 -23.62 7.16
C SER A 55 3.59 -22.57 6.14
N GLY A 56 4.05 -22.67 4.89
CA GLY A 56 3.78 -21.71 3.81
C GLY A 56 4.81 -20.58 3.72
N ALA A 57 5.96 -20.70 4.39
CA ALA A 57 7.03 -19.70 4.33
C ALA A 57 8.02 -20.01 3.19
N LEU A 58 8.62 -18.97 2.59
CA LEU A 58 9.61 -19.14 1.54
C LEU A 58 10.90 -19.74 2.07
N VAL A 59 11.39 -20.76 1.35
CA VAL A 59 12.67 -21.40 1.63
C VAL A 59 13.65 -21.12 0.49
N TYR A 60 14.74 -20.44 0.82
CA TYR A 60 15.80 -20.08 -0.10
C TYR A 60 16.98 -21.05 0.06
N GLY A 61 17.17 -21.96 -0.89
CA GLY A 61 18.30 -22.88 -0.89
C GLY A 61 18.12 -24.04 -1.87
N THR A 62 19.21 -24.47 -2.50
CA THR A 62 19.19 -25.60 -3.44
C THR A 62 18.92 -26.95 -2.75
N HIS A 63 19.21 -27.06 -1.46
CA HIS A 63 19.05 -28.28 -0.66
C HIS A 63 18.04 -28.15 0.49
N ALA A 64 17.29 -27.04 0.55
CA ALA A 64 16.24 -26.88 1.55
C ALA A 64 15.07 -27.83 1.24
N GLU A 65 14.63 -28.58 2.26
CA GLU A 65 13.36 -29.30 2.17
C GLU A 65 12.23 -28.28 1.95
N HIS A 66 11.35 -28.59 1.01
CA HIS A 66 10.19 -27.79 0.67
C HIS A 66 8.99 -28.72 0.53
N ALA A 67 7.83 -28.24 0.97
CA ALA A 67 6.57 -28.98 0.90
C ALA A 67 5.81 -28.69 -0.40
N ARG A 68 5.98 -27.49 -0.97
CA ARG A 68 5.27 -27.05 -2.18
C ARG A 68 6.19 -26.21 -3.05
N THR A 69 6.06 -26.41 -4.36
CA THR A 69 6.71 -25.59 -5.39
C THR A 69 5.64 -24.87 -6.17
N LEU A 70 5.89 -23.60 -6.49
CA LEU A 70 4.98 -22.74 -7.25
C LEU A 70 5.78 -21.98 -8.31
N THR A 71 5.13 -21.65 -9.41
CA THR A 71 5.65 -20.69 -10.39
C THR A 71 4.85 -19.39 -10.27
N LEU A 72 5.53 -18.31 -9.88
CA LEU A 72 4.99 -16.97 -9.79
C LEU A 72 5.24 -16.23 -11.10
N PHE A 73 4.24 -15.49 -11.58
CA PHE A 73 4.34 -14.51 -12.64
C PHE A 73 3.96 -13.14 -12.08
N VAL A 74 4.72 -12.11 -12.40
CA VAL A 74 4.48 -10.73 -11.98
C VAL A 74 4.43 -9.84 -13.20
N VAL A 75 3.39 -9.02 -13.30
CA VAL A 75 3.15 -8.09 -14.40
C VAL A 75 3.41 -6.68 -13.94
N PHE A 76 4.25 -5.99 -14.71
CA PHE A 76 4.43 -4.56 -14.63
C PHE A 76 3.94 -3.89 -15.90
N ALA A 77 3.15 -2.84 -15.74
CA ALA A 77 2.70 -2.00 -16.84
C ALA A 77 3.12 -0.56 -16.58
N GLN A 78 3.94 -0.01 -17.49
CA GLN A 78 4.50 1.34 -17.36
C GLN A 78 5.20 1.58 -16.01
N GLY A 79 5.91 0.56 -15.51
CA GLY A 79 6.60 0.58 -14.22
C GLY A 79 5.70 0.43 -13.00
N VAL A 80 4.40 0.18 -13.16
CA VAL A 80 3.47 -0.09 -12.05
C VAL A 80 3.26 -1.59 -11.90
N PHE A 81 3.28 -2.11 -10.67
CA PHE A 81 2.89 -3.48 -10.35
C PHE A 81 1.38 -3.64 -10.48
N VAL A 82 0.92 -4.38 -11.51
CA VAL A 82 -0.51 -4.41 -11.85
C VAL A 82 -1.21 -5.72 -11.54
N GLU A 83 -0.51 -6.84 -11.67
CA GLU A 83 -1.09 -8.18 -11.48
C GLU A 83 0.03 -9.17 -11.15
N TYR A 84 -0.31 -10.22 -10.42
CA TYR A 84 0.50 -11.42 -10.33
C TYR A 84 -0.38 -12.66 -10.52
N GLN A 85 0.23 -13.76 -10.95
CA GLN A 85 -0.40 -15.07 -11.03
C GLN A 85 0.50 -16.13 -10.43
N VAL A 86 -0.09 -17.05 -9.69
CA VAL A 86 0.60 -18.19 -9.10
C VAL A 86 0.07 -19.47 -9.73
N ARG A 87 0.99 -20.35 -10.13
CA ARG A 87 0.69 -21.68 -10.68
C ARG A 87 1.35 -22.74 -9.83
N ASP A 88 0.67 -23.86 -9.63
CA ASP A 88 1.23 -24.98 -8.89
C ASP A 88 2.34 -25.68 -9.67
N GLY A 89 3.41 -26.03 -8.96
CA GLY A 89 4.57 -26.72 -9.50
C GLY A 89 5.58 -25.82 -10.20
N GLU A 90 6.68 -26.44 -10.61
CA GLU A 90 7.67 -25.86 -11.51
C GLU A 90 7.22 -26.12 -12.95
N LEU A 91 6.83 -25.05 -13.65
CA LEU A 91 6.29 -25.17 -15.00
C LEU A 91 7.39 -25.48 -16.04
N ALA A 92 7.01 -26.24 -17.07
CA ALA A 92 7.87 -26.46 -18.22
C ALA A 92 8.12 -25.13 -18.98
N PRO A 93 9.29 -24.96 -19.64
CA PRO A 93 9.63 -23.73 -20.36
C PRO A 93 8.57 -23.26 -21.35
N GLU A 94 7.94 -24.18 -22.07
CA GLU A 94 6.90 -23.86 -23.07
C GLU A 94 5.61 -23.34 -22.41
N ALA A 95 5.30 -23.81 -21.20
CA ALA A 95 4.17 -23.33 -20.42
C ALA A 95 4.45 -21.95 -19.82
N ILE A 96 5.69 -21.70 -19.39
CA ILE A 96 6.15 -20.39 -18.94
C ILE A 96 6.04 -19.38 -20.08
N GLU A 97 6.63 -19.68 -21.25
CA GLU A 97 6.61 -18.80 -22.42
C GLU A 97 5.18 -18.44 -22.84
N ARG A 98 4.29 -19.43 -22.90
CA ARG A 98 2.88 -19.19 -23.20
C ARG A 98 2.21 -18.26 -22.19
N THR A 99 2.44 -18.50 -20.90
CA THR A 99 1.87 -17.65 -19.84
C THR A 99 2.40 -16.22 -19.91
N LEU A 100 3.69 -16.04 -20.24
CA LEU A 100 4.27 -14.72 -20.46
C LEU A 100 3.59 -13.97 -21.61
N LEU A 101 3.40 -14.63 -22.75
CA LEU A 101 2.74 -14.03 -23.92
C LEU A 101 1.28 -13.67 -23.63
N GLU A 102 0.52 -14.59 -23.00
CA GLU A 102 -0.88 -14.37 -22.62
C GLU A 102 -1.03 -13.17 -21.66
N LEU A 103 -0.12 -13.03 -20.70
CA LEU A 103 -0.12 -11.91 -19.75
C LEU A 103 0.25 -10.60 -20.44
N GLN A 104 1.23 -10.62 -21.35
CA GLN A 104 1.64 -9.43 -22.12
C GLN A 104 0.52 -8.93 -23.02
N GLU A 105 -0.14 -9.83 -23.75
CA GLU A 105 -1.25 -9.50 -24.64
C GLU A 105 -2.44 -8.93 -23.86
N ARG A 106 -2.81 -9.57 -22.76
CA ARG A 106 -3.92 -9.12 -21.89
C ARG A 106 -3.71 -7.70 -21.35
N TRP A 107 -2.49 -7.35 -20.97
CA TRP A 107 -2.16 -6.03 -20.44
C TRP A 107 -1.74 -5.02 -21.50
N SER A 108 -1.69 -5.41 -22.77
CA SER A 108 -1.54 -4.49 -23.89
C SER A 108 -2.82 -3.70 -24.20
N ASP A 109 -3.96 -4.11 -23.64
CA ASP A 109 -5.21 -3.35 -23.71
C ASP A 109 -5.07 -2.02 -22.93
N SER A 110 -5.08 -0.92 -23.68
CA SER A 110 -4.96 0.44 -23.15
C SER A 110 -6.13 0.83 -22.26
N ALA A 111 -7.35 0.35 -22.51
CA ALA A 111 -8.50 0.66 -21.67
C ALA A 111 -8.38 -0.02 -20.30
N ARG A 112 -7.94 -1.29 -20.29
CA ARG A 112 -7.64 -2.03 -19.06
C ARG A 112 -6.55 -1.33 -18.25
N LEU A 113 -5.47 -0.92 -18.91
CA LEU A 113 -4.37 -0.21 -18.26
C LEU A 113 -4.84 1.11 -17.63
N LEU A 114 -5.59 1.93 -18.38
CA LEU A 114 -6.11 3.20 -17.87
C LEU A 114 -7.06 3.00 -16.69
N GLY A 115 -7.98 2.02 -16.77
CA GLY A 115 -8.89 1.69 -15.68
C GLY A 115 -8.15 1.34 -14.40
N PHE A 116 -7.16 0.45 -14.49
CA PHE A 116 -6.30 0.08 -13.37
C PHE A 116 -5.56 1.29 -12.76
N LEU A 117 -4.93 2.12 -13.60
CA LEU A 117 -4.17 3.29 -13.14
C LEU A 117 -5.07 4.31 -12.42
N VAL A 118 -6.30 4.50 -12.89
CA VAL A 118 -7.28 5.38 -12.23
C VAL A 118 -7.66 4.84 -10.86
N GLU A 119 -7.90 3.54 -10.72
CA GLU A 119 -8.24 2.93 -9.44
C GLU A 119 -7.07 3.00 -8.44
N ALA A 120 -5.86 2.66 -8.88
CA ALA A 120 -4.65 2.77 -8.07
C ALA A 120 -4.41 4.21 -7.59
N LEU A 121 -4.57 5.19 -8.49
CA LEU A 121 -4.46 6.60 -8.15
C LEU A 121 -5.51 7.02 -7.11
N ARG A 122 -6.78 6.62 -7.29
CA ARG A 122 -7.85 6.90 -6.33
C ARG A 122 -7.55 6.32 -4.95
N ALA A 123 -7.11 5.07 -4.87
CA ALA A 123 -6.74 4.43 -3.61
C ALA A 123 -5.59 5.16 -2.92
N ARG A 124 -4.57 5.57 -3.69
CA ARG A 124 -3.42 6.34 -3.18
C ARG A 124 -3.84 7.72 -2.68
N GLN A 125 -4.70 8.43 -3.41
CA GLN A 125 -5.25 9.71 -2.98
C GLN A 125 -6.09 9.59 -1.71
N GLN A 126 -6.92 8.55 -1.59
CA GLN A 126 -7.67 8.26 -0.36
C GLN A 126 -6.74 8.02 0.83
N ARG A 127 -5.67 7.24 0.65
CA ARG A 127 -4.67 7.00 1.68
C ARG A 127 -3.95 8.29 2.10
N ILE A 128 -3.57 9.14 1.14
CA ILE A 128 -2.96 10.45 1.43
C ILE A 128 -3.92 11.32 2.24
N ARG A 129 -5.20 11.39 1.88
CA ARG A 129 -6.22 12.14 2.63
C ARG A 129 -6.37 11.60 4.06
N ALA A 130 -6.43 10.28 4.23
CA ALA A 130 -6.50 9.65 5.54
C ALA A 130 -5.28 9.98 6.41
N LEU A 131 -4.07 9.88 5.85
CA LEU A 131 -2.84 10.27 6.54
C LEU A 131 -2.80 11.76 6.89
N GLY A 132 -3.21 12.62 5.95
CA GLY A 132 -3.32 14.06 6.17
C GLY A 132 -4.30 14.40 7.30
N HIS A 133 -5.42 13.70 7.37
CA HIS A 133 -6.39 13.83 8.46
C HIS A 133 -5.77 13.43 9.81
N ARG A 134 -5.08 12.28 9.87
CA ARG A 134 -4.38 11.83 11.09
C ARG A 134 -3.31 12.83 11.56
N LEU A 135 -2.49 13.33 10.65
CA LEU A 135 -1.50 14.37 10.96
C LEU A 135 -2.14 15.66 11.47
N GLY A 136 -3.30 16.03 10.92
CA GLY A 136 -4.11 17.15 11.40
C GLY A 136 -4.56 16.95 12.86
N ARG A 137 -5.07 15.76 13.19
CA ARG A 137 -5.47 15.39 14.56
C ARG A 137 -4.29 15.44 15.53
N VAL A 138 -3.15 14.84 15.19
CA VAL A 138 -1.92 14.90 16.01
C VAL A 138 -1.46 16.34 16.21
N SER A 139 -1.47 17.16 15.15
CA SER A 139 -1.12 18.59 15.25
C SER A 139 -2.05 19.34 16.20
N SER A 140 -3.35 19.00 16.21
CA SER A 140 -4.32 19.57 17.15
C SER A 140 -4.01 19.17 18.59
N VAL A 141 -3.72 17.90 18.86
CA VAL A 141 -3.31 17.41 20.19
C VAL A 141 -2.09 18.16 20.70
N VAL A 142 -1.03 18.26 19.89
CA VAL A 142 0.21 18.97 20.25
C VAL A 142 -0.08 20.45 20.56
N ARG A 143 -0.89 21.10 19.73
CA ARG A 143 -1.28 22.51 19.95
C ARG A 143 -2.06 22.68 21.26
N ASN A 144 -3.05 21.82 21.51
CA ASN A 144 -3.91 21.91 22.70
C ASN A 144 -3.16 21.57 23.99
N ALA A 145 -2.27 20.58 23.97
CA ALA A 145 -1.37 20.28 25.08
C ALA A 145 -0.46 21.48 25.43
N ARG A 146 0.07 22.19 24.41
CA ARG A 146 0.84 23.43 24.63
C ARG A 146 0.02 24.53 25.28
N ARG A 147 -1.25 24.69 24.88
CA ARG A 147 -2.18 25.67 25.46
C ARG A 147 -2.50 25.35 26.93
N LEU A 148 -2.82 24.08 27.23
CA LEU A 148 -3.03 23.62 28.61
C LEU A 148 -1.79 23.88 29.48
N ARG A 149 -0.58 23.59 28.97
CA ARG A 149 0.67 23.87 29.68
C ARG A 149 0.89 25.36 29.93
N ALA A 150 0.41 26.22 29.04
CA ALA A 150 0.44 27.68 29.21
C ALA A 150 -0.64 28.21 30.16
N GLY A 151 -1.48 27.34 30.73
CA GLY A 151 -2.58 27.71 31.62
C GLY A 151 -3.82 28.23 30.88
N GLU A 152 -3.89 28.07 29.57
CA GLU A 152 -5.08 28.39 28.80
C GLU A 152 -6.14 27.30 28.95
N THR A 153 -7.40 27.70 29.04
CA THR A 153 -8.52 26.75 29.02
C THR A 153 -8.78 26.29 27.59
N LEU A 154 -9.03 24.99 27.43
CA LEU A 154 -9.55 24.42 26.18
C LEU A 154 -11.02 24.80 26.04
N GLY A 155 -11.26 26.01 25.56
CA GLY A 155 -12.60 26.52 25.23
C GLY A 155 -12.70 26.80 23.73
N GLY A 156 -13.38 25.92 23.00
CA GLY A 156 -13.74 26.08 21.59
C GLY A 156 -15.26 26.17 21.43
N VAL A 157 -15.72 27.25 20.78
CA VAL A 157 -17.13 27.58 20.53
C VAL A 157 -17.86 26.44 19.77
N ARG A 158 -19.01 26.03 20.32
CA ARG A 158 -20.06 25.19 19.71
C ARG A 158 -19.64 23.80 19.18
N GLY A 159 -19.84 22.78 20.02
CA GLY A 159 -20.51 21.53 19.62
C GLY A 159 -19.66 20.42 18.98
N LEU A 160 -18.41 20.67 18.62
CA LEU A 160 -17.49 19.65 18.08
C LEU A 160 -16.23 19.55 18.97
N ILE A 161 -16.43 19.21 20.25
CA ILE A 161 -15.30 18.81 21.10
C ILE A 161 -14.80 17.49 20.53
N HIS A 162 -13.67 17.55 19.82
CA HIS A 162 -13.03 16.37 19.28
C HIS A 162 -12.61 15.48 20.45
N GLU A 163 -12.72 14.17 20.29
CA GLU A 163 -12.48 13.22 21.38
C GLU A 163 -11.08 13.38 21.97
N GLU A 164 -10.09 13.70 21.14
CA GLU A 164 -8.75 14.06 21.59
C GLU A 164 -8.68 15.29 22.52
N GLU A 165 -9.55 16.30 22.34
CA GLU A 165 -9.58 17.49 23.22
C GLU A 165 -10.19 17.17 24.57
N ARG A 166 -11.17 16.25 24.59
CA ARG A 166 -11.77 15.76 25.83
C ARG A 166 -10.76 14.99 26.65
N LYS A 167 -10.06 14.03 26.04
CA LYS A 167 -9.00 13.25 26.70
C LYS A 167 -7.92 14.14 27.34
N LEU A 168 -7.48 15.18 26.62
CA LEU A 168 -6.52 16.16 27.15
C LEU A 168 -7.12 17.01 28.29
N ALA A 169 -8.39 17.41 28.20
CA ALA A 169 -9.08 18.15 29.26
C ALA A 169 -9.29 17.30 30.53
N ASP A 170 -9.49 16.00 30.36
CA ASP A 170 -9.60 15.02 31.45
C ASP A 170 -8.24 14.71 32.09
N GLY A 171 -7.14 15.26 31.54
CA GLY A 171 -5.79 15.16 32.07
C GLY A 171 -5.01 13.94 31.58
N GLU A 172 -5.45 13.26 30.52
CA GLU A 172 -4.66 12.20 29.89
C GLU A 172 -3.31 12.72 29.36
N ASP A 173 -2.29 11.86 29.40
CA ASP A 173 -0.97 12.21 28.93
C ASP A 173 -0.99 12.51 27.41
N PRO A 174 -0.44 13.64 26.94
CA PRO A 174 -0.47 13.99 25.53
C PRO A 174 0.19 12.96 24.59
N LEU A 175 1.18 12.19 25.05
CA LEU A 175 1.81 11.16 24.22
C LEU A 175 0.90 9.94 24.07
N GLU A 176 0.17 9.57 25.12
CA GLU A 176 -0.85 8.50 25.06
C GLU A 176 -2.01 8.90 24.13
N VAL A 177 -2.44 10.16 24.17
CA VAL A 177 -3.48 10.65 23.24
C VAL A 177 -2.97 10.66 21.79
N VAL A 178 -1.69 11.01 21.55
CA VAL A 178 -1.09 10.93 20.21
C VAL A 178 -0.99 9.47 19.74
N ALA A 179 -0.52 8.56 20.59
CA ALA A 179 -0.44 7.13 20.27
C ALA A 179 -1.82 6.59 19.90
N TRP A 180 -2.85 6.93 20.67
CA TRP A 180 -4.23 6.59 20.37
C TRP A 180 -4.72 7.13 19.01
N VAL A 181 -4.43 8.39 18.67
CA VAL A 181 -4.78 8.97 17.35
C VAL A 181 -4.05 8.26 16.19
N LEU A 182 -2.84 7.76 16.44
CA LEU A 182 -2.06 7.03 15.45
C LEU A 182 -2.56 5.59 15.26
N ASP A 183 -3.00 4.94 16.34
CA ASP A 183 -3.52 3.56 16.39
C ASP A 183 -4.99 3.46 15.96
N ASP A 184 -5.74 4.56 15.98
CA ASP A 184 -7.12 4.61 15.50
C ASP A 184 -7.18 4.42 13.98
N GLU A 185 -7.23 3.15 13.56
CA GLU A 185 -7.49 2.74 12.18
C GLU A 185 -8.92 3.03 11.73
N THR A 186 -9.83 3.25 12.69
CA THR A 186 -11.28 3.38 12.51
C THR A 186 -11.81 4.80 12.34
N GLY A 187 -10.98 5.84 12.48
CA GLY A 187 -11.37 7.25 12.43
C GLY A 187 -11.80 7.80 11.06
N GLY A 188 -12.37 6.98 10.19
CA GLY A 188 -12.90 7.39 8.90
C GLY A 188 -14.21 6.68 8.64
N TRP A 189 -15.27 7.01 9.39
CA TRP A 189 -16.68 6.95 8.99
C TRP A 189 -17.53 7.64 10.06
N GLY A 190 -17.59 8.97 9.98
CA GLY A 190 -18.39 9.82 10.85
C GLY A 190 -18.89 11.04 10.09
N LEU A 191 -20.04 10.89 9.45
CA LEU A 191 -21.08 11.90 9.24
C LEU A 191 -20.71 13.35 9.63
N TRP A 192 -20.46 14.21 8.61
CA TRP A 192 -21.03 15.56 8.35
C TRP A 192 -20.02 16.49 7.64
N GLY A 193 -20.53 17.29 6.68
CA GLY A 193 -19.87 18.52 6.23
C GLY A 193 -19.56 18.59 4.74
N ASP A 194 -20.61 18.77 3.94
CA ASP A 194 -20.55 19.21 2.56
C ASP A 194 -19.79 20.55 2.47
N GLY A 195 -18.52 20.47 2.09
CA GLY A 195 -17.66 21.59 1.82
C GLY A 195 -16.96 21.28 0.52
N ILE A 196 -17.63 21.63 -0.58
CA ILE A 196 -17.14 21.49 -1.95
C ILE A 196 -15.75 22.14 -2.03
N SER A 197 -14.71 21.32 -1.87
CA SER A 197 -13.38 21.68 -2.33
C SER A 197 -13.44 21.55 -3.84
N PRO A 198 -13.19 22.63 -4.61
CA PRO A 198 -13.23 22.55 -6.06
C PRO A 198 -12.29 21.44 -6.49
N ASP A 199 -12.78 20.57 -7.40
CA ASP A 199 -11.98 19.48 -7.95
C ASP A 199 -10.68 20.09 -8.47
N PRO A 200 -9.50 19.77 -7.91
CA PRO A 200 -8.24 20.34 -8.38
C PRO A 200 -7.91 19.91 -9.82
N LEU A 201 -8.74 19.04 -10.42
CA LEU A 201 -8.66 18.59 -11.80
C LEU A 201 -9.73 19.21 -12.72
N ASP A 202 -10.61 20.08 -12.23
CA ASP A 202 -11.60 20.75 -13.08
C ASP A 202 -10.93 21.64 -14.15
N ASP A 203 -9.80 22.27 -13.82
CA ASP A 203 -9.00 23.07 -14.76
C ASP A 203 -8.33 22.23 -15.87
N TYR A 204 -8.36 20.89 -15.75
CA TYR A 204 -7.69 19.95 -16.64
C TYR A 204 -8.64 19.03 -17.42
N ARG A 205 -9.96 19.19 -17.25
CA ARG A 205 -10.95 18.49 -18.07
C ARG A 205 -11.34 19.37 -19.25
N LEU A 206 -10.99 18.92 -20.45
CA LEU A 206 -11.37 19.52 -21.75
C LEU A 206 -12.90 19.53 -21.93
#